data_AF-A0A074S5V4-F1
#
_entry.id   AF-A0A074S5V4-F1
#
_cell.length_a   1.000
_cell.length_b   1.000
_cell.length_c   1.000
_cell.angle_alpha   90.00
_cell.angle_beta   90.00
_cell.angle_gamma   90.00
#
_symmetry.space_group_name_H-M   'P 1'
#
loop_
_entity.id
_entity.type
_entity.pdbx_description
1 polymer ?
#
loop_
_entity_poly.entity_id
_entity_poly.type
_entity_poly.pdbx_seq_one_letter_code
_entity_poly.pdbx_strand_id
1 'polypeptide(L)'
;MHWSVHPTHDLAAQVRRRFPNVDGGGARGLSALILVEELMNRIQPLKKLDAPPHPYQCFDLIAGTGTGAVQACMLGRLRMPVQSAIESYASLAKDVFSEKKRVGSGSFKTTRLKESLRKIIQHATGNPEEPMLEPQQTPGQCSTLVFAMSKHNMRAAIPTAFRSYPVAANAGPNCPIWQTLCATMAHPDLFKSFDIGGPPLNRSFVDAGVGCNNPLA
;
A
#
# COMPACT_ATOMS: atom_id res chain seq x y z
N MET A 1 -30.34 22.65 -47.92
CA MET A 1 -29.16 22.76 -47.04
C MET A 1 -28.93 21.38 -46.45
N HIS A 2 -27.79 20.79 -46.80
CA HIS A 2 -27.40 19.44 -46.43
C HIS A 2 -26.54 19.47 -45.15
N TRP A 3 -26.25 18.28 -44.62
CA TRP A 3 -25.42 17.91 -43.47
C TRP A 3 -26.11 17.85 -42.10
N SER A 4 -25.80 16.89 -41.23
CA SER A 4 -25.45 15.46 -41.30
C SER A 4 -25.32 15.06 -39.84
N VAL A 5 -25.81 13.87 -39.50
CA VAL A 5 -25.70 13.30 -38.16
C VAL A 5 -24.26 12.87 -37.92
N HIS A 6 -23.67 13.31 -36.80
CA HIS A 6 -22.62 12.53 -36.14
C HIS A 6 -22.93 12.42 -34.64
N PRO A 7 -22.88 11.20 -34.08
CA PRO A 7 -23.17 10.94 -32.68
C PRO A 7 -21.98 11.38 -31.82
N THR A 8 -22.25 12.16 -30.78
CA THR A 8 -21.27 12.38 -29.72
C THR A 8 -21.04 11.06 -29.01
N HIS A 9 -19.81 10.57 -29.15
CA HIS A 9 -19.28 9.37 -28.51
C HIS A 9 -19.67 9.29 -27.03
N ASP A 10 -20.16 8.10 -26.68
CA ASP A 10 -20.40 7.57 -25.34
C ASP A 10 -19.34 8.01 -24.32
N LEU A 11 -19.75 8.87 -23.39
CA LEU A 11 -19.00 9.29 -22.20
C LEU A 11 -19.40 8.45 -20.97
N ALA A 12 -19.97 7.27 -21.20
CA ALA A 12 -20.45 6.37 -20.16
C ALA A 12 -19.69 5.03 -20.22
N ALA A 13 -18.67 4.93 -19.37
CA ALA A 13 -18.17 3.70 -18.71
C ALA A 13 -16.65 3.74 -18.49
N GLN A 14 -16.13 4.80 -17.86
CA GLN A 14 -14.82 4.69 -17.21
C GLN A 14 -15.03 3.88 -15.93
N VAL A 15 -15.01 2.55 -16.07
CA VAL A 15 -15.04 1.61 -14.96
C VAL A 15 -13.87 1.96 -14.05
N ARG A 16 -14.13 2.65 -12.93
CA ARG A 16 -13.16 2.92 -11.86
C ARG A 16 -12.75 1.57 -11.27
N ARG A 17 -11.62 1.03 -11.71
CA ARG A 17 -11.11 -0.25 -11.21
C ARG A 17 -10.35 0.02 -9.91
N ARG A 18 -10.95 -0.40 -8.79
CA ARG A 18 -10.33 -0.37 -7.47
C ARG A 18 -9.88 -1.79 -7.13
N PHE A 19 -8.63 -1.97 -6.72
CA PHE A 19 -8.18 -3.26 -6.19
C PHE A 19 -8.57 -3.34 -4.70
N PRO A 20 -9.37 -4.34 -4.27
CA PRO A 20 -9.86 -4.42 -2.90
C PRO A 20 -8.79 -4.84 -1.89
N ASN A 21 -9.09 -4.52 -0.62
CA ASN A 21 -8.26 -4.72 0.57
C ASN A 21 -7.69 -6.14 0.68
N VAL A 22 -6.37 -6.25 0.80
CA VAL A 22 -5.70 -7.52 1.11
C VAL A 22 -5.64 -7.69 2.63
N ASP A 23 -6.68 -8.32 3.17
CA ASP A 23 -6.71 -8.72 4.57
C ASP A 23 -5.98 -10.04 4.81
N GLY A 24 -4.99 -10.03 5.70
CA GLY A 24 -4.47 -11.24 6.35
C GLY A 24 -2.94 -11.34 6.39
N GLY A 25 -2.36 -11.09 7.57
CA GLY A 25 -0.92 -11.15 7.79
C GLY A 25 -0.29 -12.55 7.60
N GLY A 26 1.01 -12.56 7.30
CA GLY A 26 1.83 -13.76 7.12
C GLY A 26 1.59 -14.46 5.76
N ALA A 27 1.41 -15.77 5.79
CA ALA A 27 1.20 -16.62 4.60
C ALA A 27 -0.02 -16.22 3.76
N ARG A 28 -1.07 -15.67 4.40
CA ARG A 28 -2.25 -15.13 3.71
C ARG A 28 -1.91 -13.95 2.79
N GLY A 29 -0.88 -13.17 3.15
CA GLY A 29 -0.37 -12.11 2.29
C GLY A 29 0.26 -12.64 1.00
N LEU A 30 0.98 -13.77 1.05
CA LEU A 30 1.50 -14.40 -0.17
C LEU A 30 0.38 -14.87 -1.09
N SER A 31 -0.69 -15.46 -0.53
CA SER A 31 -1.86 -15.87 -1.31
C SER A 31 -2.46 -14.72 -2.11
N ALA A 32 -2.54 -13.51 -1.53
CA ALA A 32 -3.07 -12.35 -2.22
C ALA A 32 -2.20 -11.90 -3.40
N LEU A 33 -0.87 -11.95 -3.27
CA LEU A 33 0.03 -11.63 -4.39
C LEU A 33 -0.06 -12.68 -5.51
N ILE A 34 -0.24 -13.95 -5.17
CA ILE A 34 -0.47 -15.02 -6.16
C ILE A 34 -1.80 -14.79 -6.89
N LEU A 35 -2.85 -14.35 -6.18
CA LEU A 35 -4.12 -13.97 -6.82
C LEU A 35 -3.98 -12.75 -7.74
N VAL A 36 -3.15 -11.77 -7.37
CA VAL A 36 -2.82 -10.63 -8.24
C VAL A 36 -2.10 -11.11 -9.50
N GLU A 37 -1.12 -12.00 -9.37
CA GLU A 37 -0.38 -12.58 -10.50
C GLU A 37 -1.33 -13.28 -11.47
N GLU A 38 -2.18 -14.16 -10.94
CA GLU A 38 -3.20 -14.85 -11.73
C GLU A 38 -4.16 -13.87 -12.40
N LEU A 39 -4.55 -12.79 -11.71
CA LEU A 39 -5.39 -11.75 -12.30
C LEU A 39 -4.67 -11.04 -13.46
N MET A 40 -3.39 -10.68 -13.32
CA MET A 40 -2.65 -10.03 -14.40
C MET A 40 -2.48 -10.97 -15.61
N ASN A 41 -2.23 -12.25 -15.36
CA ASN A 41 -2.16 -13.28 -16.39
C ASN A 41 -3.49 -13.45 -17.14
N ARG A 42 -4.63 -13.31 -16.46
CA ARG A 42 -5.96 -13.31 -17.10
C ARG A 42 -6.25 -12.03 -17.88
N ILE A 43 -5.77 -10.88 -17.43
CA ILE A 43 -5.95 -9.61 -18.12
C ILE A 43 -5.19 -9.60 -19.45
N GLN A 44 -4.00 -10.22 -19.51
CA GLN A 44 -3.17 -10.27 -20.72
C GLN A 44 -3.96 -10.67 -21.99
N PRO A 45 -4.56 -11.88 -22.08
CA PRO A 45 -5.29 -12.28 -23.28
C PRO A 45 -6.58 -11.48 -23.48
N LEU A 46 -7.26 -11.08 -22.41
CA LEU A 46 -8.49 -10.27 -22.50
C LEU A 46 -8.24 -8.89 -23.12
N LYS A 47 -7.04 -8.34 -22.91
CA LYS A 47 -6.60 -7.05 -23.46
C LYS A 47 -5.70 -7.19 -24.70
N LYS A 48 -5.44 -8.41 -25.16
CA LYS A 48 -4.55 -8.71 -26.29
C LYS A 48 -3.15 -8.09 -26.12
N LEU A 49 -2.57 -8.25 -24.94
CA LEU A 49 -1.24 -7.74 -24.60
C LEU A 49 -0.17 -8.80 -24.84
N ASP A 50 1.03 -8.37 -25.24
CA ASP A 50 2.17 -9.27 -25.47
C ASP A 50 2.70 -9.93 -24.19
N ALA A 51 2.50 -9.28 -23.04
CA ALA A 51 2.89 -9.75 -21.72
C ALA A 51 1.84 -9.38 -20.65
N PRO A 52 1.81 -10.07 -19.49
CA PRO A 52 1.00 -9.65 -18.35
C PRO A 52 1.29 -8.19 -17.97
N PRO A 53 0.27 -7.32 -17.90
CA PRO A 53 0.48 -5.94 -17.50
C PRO A 53 0.84 -5.86 -16.02
N HIS A 54 1.50 -4.77 -15.63
CA HIS A 54 1.72 -4.48 -14.23
C HIS A 54 0.42 -3.96 -13.57
N PRO A 55 0.21 -4.23 -12.27
CA PRO A 55 -0.98 -3.73 -11.57
C PRO A 55 -1.17 -2.21 -11.67
N TYR A 56 -0.09 -1.43 -11.54
CA TYR A 56 -0.15 0.04 -11.66
C TYR A 56 -0.55 0.54 -13.06
N GLN A 57 -0.56 -0.32 -14.09
CA GLN A 57 -1.05 0.02 -15.43
C GLN A 57 -2.54 -0.31 -15.59
N CYS A 58 -3.10 -1.13 -14.70
CA CYS A 58 -4.47 -1.63 -14.77
C CYS A 58 -5.44 -0.90 -13.83
N PHE A 59 -4.91 -0.29 -12.77
CA PHE A 59 -5.70 0.33 -11.70
C PHE A 59 -5.31 1.79 -11.52
N ASP A 60 -6.30 2.65 -11.34
CA ASP A 60 -6.07 4.07 -11.04
C ASP A 60 -5.62 4.28 -9.59
N LEU A 61 -6.01 3.35 -8.71
CA LEU A 61 -5.73 3.39 -7.28
C LEU A 61 -5.49 1.99 -6.73
N ILE A 62 -4.36 1.82 -6.03
CA ILE A 62 -4.06 0.64 -5.25
C ILE A 62 -4.02 1.05 -3.78
N ALA A 63 -4.79 0.35 -2.94
CA ALA A 63 -4.92 0.69 -1.54
C ALA A 63 -4.75 -0.52 -0.63
N GLY A 64 -4.39 -0.28 0.63
CA GLY A 64 -4.27 -1.37 1.60
C GLY A 64 -3.97 -0.93 3.03
N THR A 65 -4.07 -1.90 3.95
CA THR A 65 -3.75 -1.77 5.37
C THR A 65 -2.92 -2.94 5.86
N GLY A 66 -2.13 -2.74 6.92
CA GLY A 66 -1.29 -3.77 7.50
C GLY A 66 -0.37 -4.40 6.44
N THR A 67 -0.46 -5.71 6.24
CA THR A 67 0.29 -6.39 5.17
C THR A 67 -0.17 -6.01 3.77
N GLY A 68 -1.46 -5.72 3.57
CA GLY A 68 -1.98 -5.22 2.31
C GLY A 68 -1.40 -3.85 1.93
N ALA A 69 -1.06 -3.01 2.91
CA ALA A 69 -0.36 -1.75 2.64
C ALA A 69 1.05 -1.96 2.10
N VAL A 70 1.77 -2.98 2.58
CA VAL A 70 3.09 -3.35 2.03
C VAL A 70 2.96 -3.74 0.56
N GLN A 71 1.98 -4.58 0.24
CA GLN A 71 1.73 -5.03 -1.13
C GLN A 71 1.27 -3.88 -2.03
N ALA A 72 0.37 -3.02 -1.53
CA ALA A 72 -0.07 -1.83 -2.24
C ALA A 72 1.11 -0.91 -2.59
N CYS A 73 2.03 -0.70 -1.65
CA CYS A 73 3.25 0.06 -1.91
C CYS A 73 4.18 -0.64 -2.90
N MET A 74 4.37 -1.97 -2.82
CA MET A 74 5.19 -2.71 -3.79
C MET A 74 4.65 -2.59 -5.22
N LEU A 75 3.35 -2.86 -5.40
CA LEU A 75 2.72 -2.95 -6.72
C LEU A 75 2.35 -1.58 -7.31
N GLY A 76 1.97 -0.63 -6.46
CA GLY A 76 1.56 0.72 -6.86
C GLY A 76 2.70 1.72 -6.77
N ARG A 77 3.16 2.03 -5.55
CA ARG A 77 4.12 3.13 -5.31
C ARG A 77 5.52 2.83 -5.83
N LEU A 78 6.00 1.61 -5.64
CA LEU A 78 7.30 1.13 -6.09
C LEU A 78 7.24 0.51 -7.50
N ARG A 79 6.03 0.32 -8.05
CA ARG A 79 5.77 -0.20 -9.40
C ARG A 79 6.51 -1.50 -9.70
N MET A 80 6.68 -2.34 -8.68
CA MET A 80 7.42 -3.60 -8.80
C MET A 80 6.67 -4.59 -9.70
N PRO A 81 7.39 -5.41 -10.50
CA PRO A 81 6.81 -6.60 -11.10
C PRO A 81 6.19 -7.50 -10.03
N VAL A 82 5.07 -8.16 -10.35
CA VAL A 82 4.33 -8.98 -9.36
C VAL A 82 5.21 -10.10 -8.80
N GLN A 83 5.98 -10.77 -9.66
CA GLN A 83 6.93 -11.80 -9.24
C GLN A 83 7.99 -11.27 -8.24
N SER A 84 8.58 -10.11 -8.53
CA SER A 84 9.54 -9.48 -7.61
C SER A 84 8.90 -9.06 -6.29
N ALA A 85 7.62 -8.66 -6.31
CA ALA A 85 6.86 -8.36 -5.10
C ALA A 85 6.59 -9.63 -4.28
N ILE A 86 6.28 -10.77 -4.91
CA ILE A 86 6.12 -12.08 -4.24
C ILE A 86 7.41 -12.46 -3.52
N GLU A 87 8.54 -12.43 -4.21
CA GLU A 87 9.86 -12.78 -3.65
C GLU A 87 10.25 -11.85 -2.50
N SER A 88 10.08 -10.54 -2.69
CA SER A 88 10.37 -9.53 -1.68
C SER A 88 9.49 -9.69 -0.44
N TYR A 89 8.20 -9.96 -0.62
CA TYR A 89 7.28 -10.19 0.49
C TYR A 89 7.58 -11.52 1.21
N ALA A 90 7.95 -12.58 0.48
CA ALA A 90 8.39 -13.84 1.08
C ALA A 90 9.63 -13.63 1.97
N SER A 91 10.63 -12.89 1.48
CA SER A 91 11.82 -12.53 2.27
C SER A 91 11.46 -11.69 3.48
N LEU A 92 10.61 -10.67 3.32
CA LEU A 92 10.11 -9.84 4.43
C LEU A 92 9.44 -10.71 5.50
N ALA A 93 8.54 -11.61 5.08
CA ALA A 93 7.80 -12.46 5.99
C ALA A 93 8.74 -13.39 6.77
N LYS A 94 9.75 -13.96 6.10
CA LYS A 94 10.77 -14.79 6.73
C LYS A 94 11.61 -14.00 7.73
N ASP A 95 12.09 -12.83 7.36
CA ASP A 95 12.97 -12.01 8.23
C ASP A 95 12.23 -11.45 9.46
N VAL A 96 10.96 -11.10 9.28
CA VAL A 96 10.18 -10.39 10.30
C VAL A 96 9.43 -11.34 11.22
N PHE A 97 8.91 -12.47 10.71
CA PHE A 97 8.05 -13.38 11.48
C PHE A 97 8.74 -14.66 11.97
N SER A 98 10.02 -14.87 11.65
CA SER A 98 10.77 -16.07 12.11
C SER A 98 11.14 -16.03 13.59
N GLU A 99 11.41 -14.85 14.16
CA GLU A 99 11.81 -14.71 15.56
C GLU A 99 10.77 -13.98 16.40
N LYS A 100 10.04 -14.74 17.23
CA LYS A 100 9.18 -14.16 18.27
C LYS A 100 10.01 -13.66 19.45
N LYS A 101 9.67 -12.48 19.97
CA LYS A 101 10.22 -11.98 21.22
C LYS A 101 9.77 -12.87 22.39
N ARG A 102 10.70 -13.18 23.31
CA ARG A 102 10.39 -13.92 24.54
C ARG A 102 9.83 -13.04 25.65
N VAL A 103 10.12 -11.73 25.64
CA VAL A 103 9.72 -10.77 26.70
C VAL A 103 9.42 -9.39 26.08
N GLY A 104 8.39 -8.70 26.57
CA GLY A 104 7.97 -7.35 26.16
C GLY A 104 6.70 -7.32 25.29
N SER A 105 6.20 -6.11 24.99
CA SER A 105 4.98 -5.94 24.16
C SER A 105 5.25 -6.10 22.65
N GLY A 106 4.28 -6.73 21.98
CA GLY A 106 4.32 -7.12 20.57
C GLY A 106 5.19 -8.36 20.33
N SER A 107 4.73 -9.28 19.49
CA SER A 107 5.42 -10.54 19.21
C SER A 107 6.73 -10.39 18.42
N PHE A 108 6.91 -9.29 17.67
CA PHE A 108 7.99 -9.11 16.70
C PHE A 108 8.73 -7.77 16.86
N LYS A 109 9.95 -7.70 16.32
CA LYS A 109 10.83 -6.51 16.41
C LYS A 109 10.56 -5.53 15.27
N THR A 110 10.13 -4.31 15.61
CA THR A 110 9.96 -3.21 14.65
C THR A 110 11.27 -2.85 13.93
N THR A 111 12.43 -3.05 14.57
CA THR A 111 13.74 -2.82 13.94
C THR A 111 13.98 -3.76 12.76
N ARG A 112 13.61 -5.03 12.87
CA ARG A 112 13.69 -6.01 11.76
C ARG A 112 12.76 -5.63 10.63
N LEU A 113 11.51 -5.27 10.96
CA LEU A 113 10.55 -4.78 9.98
C LEU A 113 11.12 -3.57 9.21
N LYS A 114 11.64 -2.57 9.93
CA LYS A 114 12.28 -1.39 9.34
C LYS A 114 13.44 -1.76 8.41
N GLU A 115 14.36 -2.61 8.86
CA GLU A 115 15.53 -3.03 8.08
C GLU A 115 15.11 -3.74 6.78
N SER A 116 14.19 -4.70 6.85
CA SER A 116 13.73 -5.43 5.68
C SER A 116 12.96 -4.54 4.70
N LEU A 117 12.10 -3.62 5.19
CA LEU A 117 11.41 -2.65 4.34
C LEU A 117 12.40 -1.71 3.62
N ARG A 118 13.41 -1.20 4.32
CA ARG A 118 14.44 -0.33 3.73
C ARG A 118 15.22 -1.05 2.63
N LYS A 119 15.53 -2.34 2.79
CA LYS A 119 16.18 -3.14 1.74
C LYS A 119 15.33 -3.26 0.48
N ILE A 120 14.03 -3.52 0.64
CA ILE A 120 13.09 -3.62 -0.49
C ILE A 120 13.02 -2.28 -1.24
N ILE A 121 12.89 -1.17 -0.51
CA ILE A 121 12.80 0.17 -1.10
C ILE A 121 14.13 0.55 -1.78
N GLN A 122 15.28 0.26 -1.15
CA GLN A 122 16.60 0.45 -1.75
C GLN A 122 16.74 -0.30 -3.07
N HIS A 123 16.31 -1.56 -3.11
CA HIS A 123 16.38 -2.37 -4.32
C HIS A 123 15.47 -1.83 -5.43
N ALA A 124 14.27 -1.35 -5.08
CA ALA A 124 13.30 -0.84 -6.05
C ALA A 124 13.64 0.56 -6.58
N THR A 125 14.29 1.42 -5.78
CA THR A 125 14.41 2.86 -6.08
C THR A 125 15.83 3.41 -6.04
N GLY A 126 16.78 2.67 -5.48
CA GLY A 126 18.12 3.19 -5.17
C GLY A 126 18.18 4.08 -3.92
N ASN A 127 17.04 4.41 -3.30
CA ASN A 127 16.95 5.32 -2.15
C ASN A 127 16.15 4.70 -0.99
N PRO A 128 16.77 4.34 0.15
CA PRO A 128 16.04 3.70 1.25
C PRO A 128 15.13 4.67 2.01
N GLU A 129 15.28 5.97 1.78
CA GLU A 129 14.47 7.06 2.34
C GLU A 129 13.47 7.63 1.31
N GLU A 130 13.15 6.86 0.27
CA GLU A 130 12.18 7.28 -0.75
C GLU A 130 10.88 7.79 -0.12
N PRO A 131 10.43 9.03 -0.45
CA PRO A 131 9.23 9.61 0.13
C PRO A 131 7.97 8.85 -0.32
N MET A 132 6.99 8.72 0.57
CA MET A 132 5.69 8.14 0.21
C MET A 132 4.99 9.00 -0.85
N LEU A 133 4.99 10.33 -0.65
CA LEU A 133 4.40 11.32 -1.55
C LEU A 133 5.23 11.50 -2.83
N GLU A 134 4.57 11.40 -3.99
CA GLU A 134 5.10 11.83 -5.29
C GLU A 134 4.54 13.23 -5.58
N PRO A 135 5.35 14.30 -5.52
CA PRO A 135 4.87 15.67 -5.62
C PRO A 135 4.35 16.02 -7.02
N GLN A 136 4.89 15.38 -8.06
CA GLN A 136 4.37 15.47 -9.41
C GLN A 136 3.56 14.21 -9.74
N GLN A 137 2.36 14.39 -10.28
CA GLN A 137 1.52 13.31 -10.79
C GLN A 137 1.40 13.47 -12.31
N THR A 138 1.64 12.40 -13.06
CA THR A 138 1.31 12.39 -14.49
C THR A 138 -0.15 11.99 -14.69
N PRO A 139 -0.86 12.52 -15.71
CA PRO A 139 -2.21 12.07 -16.03
C PRO A 139 -2.26 10.56 -16.26
N GLY A 140 -3.17 9.87 -15.56
CA GLY A 140 -3.29 8.41 -15.64
C GLY A 140 -2.29 7.62 -14.78
N GLN A 141 -1.48 8.29 -13.96
CA GLN A 141 -0.62 7.61 -12.98
C GLN A 141 -1.45 6.90 -11.91
N CYS A 142 -1.16 5.62 -11.67
CA CYS A 142 -1.74 4.89 -10.54
C CYS A 142 -1.33 5.54 -9.21
N SER A 143 -2.33 5.86 -8.41
CA SER A 143 -2.16 6.37 -7.06
C SER A 143 -2.04 5.22 -6.05
N THR A 144 -1.30 5.43 -4.97
CA THR A 144 -1.23 4.51 -3.83
C THR A 144 -1.75 5.17 -2.57
N LEU A 145 -2.60 4.46 -1.83
CA LEU A 145 -3.24 4.95 -0.61
C LEU A 145 -3.22 3.88 0.46
N VAL A 146 -2.56 4.14 1.59
CA VAL A 146 -2.51 3.17 2.70
C VAL A 146 -2.93 3.81 4.01
N PHE A 147 -3.41 3.02 4.95
CA PHE A 147 -3.99 3.54 6.18
C PHE A 147 -3.32 3.02 7.45
N ALA A 148 -3.28 3.88 8.47
CA ALA A 148 -2.97 3.51 9.85
C ALA A 148 -3.91 4.26 10.80
N MET A 149 -4.18 3.72 11.98
CA MET A 149 -4.99 4.39 12.98
C MET A 149 -4.12 5.28 13.87
N SER A 150 -4.48 6.55 14.02
CA SER A 150 -3.80 7.42 14.99
C SER A 150 -4.28 7.09 16.40
N LYS A 151 -3.36 6.91 17.35
CA LYS A 151 -3.70 6.68 18.76
C LYS A 151 -4.48 7.84 19.39
N HIS A 152 -4.36 9.04 18.85
CA HIS A 152 -5.10 10.22 19.31
C HIS A 152 -6.55 10.25 18.81
N ASN A 153 -6.85 9.56 17.69
CA ASN A 153 -8.16 9.58 17.04
C ASN A 153 -8.90 8.23 17.12
N MET A 154 -8.47 7.32 18.01
CA MET A 154 -9.08 6.00 18.20
C MET A 154 -10.59 6.06 18.46
N ARG A 155 -11.06 7.07 19.22
CA ARG A 155 -12.49 7.21 19.55
C ARG A 155 -13.37 7.53 18.35
N ALA A 156 -12.84 8.31 17.40
CA ALA A 156 -13.56 8.68 16.20
C ALA A 156 -13.55 7.55 15.17
N ALA A 157 -12.67 6.55 15.32
CA ALA A 157 -12.48 5.46 14.36
C ALA A 157 -12.24 5.98 12.92
N ILE A 158 -11.53 7.12 12.79
CA ILE A 158 -11.17 7.70 11.50
C ILE A 158 -9.70 7.37 11.23
N PRO A 159 -9.39 6.55 10.21
CA PRO A 159 -8.03 6.17 9.90
C PRO A 159 -7.28 7.33 9.23
N THR A 160 -5.98 7.41 9.49
CA THR A 160 -5.09 8.34 8.78
C THR A 160 -4.65 7.72 7.48
N ALA A 161 -4.87 8.44 6.38
CA ALA A 161 -4.46 8.08 5.05
C ALA A 161 -3.05 8.63 4.71
N PHE A 162 -2.18 7.74 4.27
CA PHE A 162 -0.88 8.04 3.67
C PHE A 162 -1.01 7.86 2.16
N ARG A 163 -0.66 8.91 1.40
CA ARG A 163 -0.93 9.01 -0.03
C ARG A 163 0.36 9.19 -0.82
N SER A 164 0.39 8.58 -2.01
CA SER A 164 1.43 8.89 -2.99
C SER A 164 1.16 10.14 -3.81
N TYR A 165 0.02 10.82 -3.60
CA TYR A 165 -0.40 11.98 -4.38
C TYR A 165 -0.75 13.16 -3.46
N PRO A 166 -0.56 14.41 -3.94
CA PRO A 166 -0.90 15.59 -3.16
C PRO A 166 -2.41 15.77 -3.01
N VAL A 167 -2.82 16.35 -1.89
CA VAL A 167 -4.22 16.69 -1.59
C VAL A 167 -4.29 18.08 -0.99
N ALA A 168 -5.36 18.82 -1.29
CA ALA A 168 -5.55 20.19 -0.79
C ALA A 168 -5.89 20.24 0.71
N ALA A 169 -6.49 19.16 1.25
CA ALA A 169 -6.91 19.07 2.65
C ALA A 169 -6.67 17.66 3.20
N ASN A 170 -6.55 17.55 4.53
CA ASN A 170 -6.35 16.29 5.25
C ASN A 170 -5.11 15.50 4.78
N ALA A 171 -4.02 16.24 4.53
CA ALA A 171 -2.73 15.65 4.19
C ALA A 171 -2.23 14.77 5.35
N GLY A 172 -1.82 13.54 5.01
CA GLY A 172 -1.14 12.66 5.94
C GLY A 172 0.25 13.19 6.31
N PRO A 173 0.93 12.55 7.28
CA PRO A 173 2.32 12.85 7.57
C PRO A 173 3.19 12.71 6.30
N ASN A 174 4.08 13.68 6.07
CA ASN A 174 5.10 13.56 5.02
C ASN A 174 6.26 12.72 5.57
N CYS A 175 6.39 11.48 5.11
CA CYS A 175 7.41 10.55 5.58
C CYS A 175 7.85 9.57 4.49
N PRO A 176 9.01 8.92 4.66
CA PRO A 176 9.45 7.83 3.80
C PRO A 176 8.48 6.65 3.80
N ILE A 177 8.52 5.87 2.71
CA ILE A 177 7.68 4.67 2.54
C ILE A 177 7.86 3.70 3.73
N TRP A 178 9.09 3.48 4.20
CA TRP A 178 9.33 2.56 5.32
C TRP A 178 8.66 2.99 6.63
N GLN A 179 8.60 4.30 6.93
CA GLN A 179 7.92 4.81 8.12
C GLN A 179 6.41 4.61 8.03
N THR A 180 5.84 4.90 6.85
CA THR A 180 4.43 4.64 6.55
C THR A 180 4.09 3.16 6.75
N LEU A 181 4.93 2.27 6.23
CA LEU A 181 4.73 0.83 6.33
C LEU A 181 4.96 0.27 7.75
N CYS A 182 5.86 0.85 8.54
CA CYS A 182 5.96 0.51 9.96
C CYS A 182 4.72 0.95 10.76
N ALA A 183 4.14 2.12 10.44
CA ALA A 183 2.92 2.61 11.09
C ALA A 183 1.69 1.75 10.77
N THR A 184 1.48 1.39 9.50
CA THR A 184 0.33 0.57 9.10
C THR A 184 0.41 -0.86 9.65
N MET A 185 1.62 -1.43 9.82
CA MET A 185 1.79 -2.78 10.36
C MET A 185 1.82 -2.85 11.89
N ALA A 186 1.66 -1.73 12.60
CA ALA A 186 1.80 -1.62 14.05
C ALA A 186 0.60 -2.21 14.83
N HIS A 187 0.25 -3.48 14.56
CA HIS A 187 -0.81 -4.19 15.26
C HIS A 187 -0.34 -4.60 16.67
N PRO A 188 -1.06 -4.30 17.76
CA PRO A 188 -0.60 -4.51 19.14
C PRO A 188 -0.07 -5.91 19.47
N ASP A 189 -0.70 -6.95 18.90
CA ASP A 189 -0.26 -8.35 19.08
C ASP A 189 1.07 -8.67 18.40
N LEU A 190 1.42 -7.93 17.33
CA LEU A 190 2.57 -8.19 16.47
C LEU A 190 3.70 -7.20 16.73
N PHE A 191 3.41 -5.90 16.78
CA PHE A 191 4.39 -4.84 16.88
C PHE A 191 3.93 -3.75 17.85
N LYS A 192 4.89 -2.98 18.37
CA LYS A 192 4.58 -1.76 19.12
C LYS A 192 4.03 -0.69 18.18
N SER A 193 3.31 0.28 18.74
CA SER A 193 2.94 1.50 18.01
C SER A 193 4.17 2.18 17.43
N PHE A 194 3.97 2.88 16.31
CA PHE A 194 5.04 3.55 15.58
C PHE A 194 4.81 5.06 15.58
N ASP A 195 5.85 5.83 15.90
CA ASP A 195 5.77 7.28 15.95
C ASP A 195 6.37 7.88 14.68
N ILE A 196 5.66 8.81 14.05
CA ILE A 196 6.13 9.57 12.89
C ILE A 196 6.27 11.05 13.28
N GLY A 197 7.38 11.66 12.88
CA GLY A 197 7.75 13.04 13.24
C GLY A 197 8.71 13.12 14.42
N GLY A 198 9.14 14.34 14.75
CA GLY A 198 9.99 14.63 15.90
C GLY A 198 9.22 15.36 17.02
N PRO A 199 9.67 15.28 18.28
CA PRO A 199 9.09 16.06 19.37
C PRO A 199 9.08 17.56 19.04
N PRO A 200 8.01 18.31 19.40
CA PRO A 200 6.81 17.89 20.15
C PRO A 200 5.66 17.37 19.26
N LEU A 201 5.85 17.23 17.95
CA LEU A 201 4.79 16.92 16.97
C LEU A 201 4.74 15.43 16.57
N ASN A 202 5.31 14.53 17.38
CA ASN A 202 5.29 13.10 17.08
C ASN A 202 3.85 12.57 17.13
N ARG A 203 3.44 11.90 16.06
CA ARG A 203 2.12 11.27 15.95
C ARG A 203 2.29 9.78 16.09
N SER A 204 1.61 9.18 17.06
CA SER A 204 1.66 7.74 17.30
C SER A 204 0.58 6.99 16.52
N PHE A 205 0.97 5.93 15.83
CA PHE A 205 0.12 5.12 14.97
C PHE A 205 0.11 3.65 15.37
N VAL A 206 -1.03 3.00 15.13
CA VAL A 206 -1.24 1.55 15.19
C VAL A 206 -1.88 1.07 13.88
N ASP A 207 -1.94 -0.24 13.70
CA ASP A 207 -2.62 -0.83 12.54
C ASP A 207 -4.08 -0.32 12.45
N ALA A 208 -4.51 0.00 11.22
CA ALA A 208 -5.86 0.53 10.97
C ALA A 208 -6.98 -0.44 11.40
N GLY A 209 -6.72 -1.75 11.34
CA GLY A 209 -7.63 -2.81 11.79
C GLY A 209 -7.98 -2.76 13.28
N VAL A 210 -7.20 -2.05 14.10
CA VAL A 210 -7.43 -1.91 15.54
C VAL A 210 -8.58 -0.94 15.85
N GLY A 211 -8.87 -0.01 14.93
CA GLY A 211 -9.93 0.99 15.10
C GLY A 211 -10.97 1.02 13.99
N CYS A 212 -10.72 0.36 12.85
CA CYS A 212 -11.65 0.25 11.72
C CYS A 212 -11.67 -1.19 11.19
N ASN A 213 -12.86 -1.79 11.11
CA ASN A 213 -13.01 -3.11 10.49
C ASN A 213 -12.95 -3.06 8.96
N ASN A 214 -13.14 -1.88 8.33
CA ASN A 214 -12.97 -1.67 6.89
C ASN A 214 -12.64 -0.18 6.60
N PRO A 215 -11.41 0.17 6.21
CA PRO A 215 -11.01 1.56 5.95
C PRO A 215 -11.46 2.09 4.57
N LEU A 216 -12.11 1.24 3.76
CA LEU A 216 -12.69 1.60 2.47
C LEU A 216 -14.24 1.62 2.49
N ALA A 217 -14.87 1.30 3.64
CA ALA A 217 -16.32 1.36 3.84
C ALA A 217 -16.82 2.80 4.04
#